data_AF-A0A162GMB8-F1
#
_entry.id   AF-A0A162GMB8-F1
#
_cell.length_a   1.000
_cell.length_b   1.000
_cell.length_c   1.000
_cell.angle_alpha   90.00
_cell.angle_beta   90.00
_cell.angle_gamma   90.00
#
_symmetry.space_group_name_H-M   'P 1'
#
loop_
_entity.id
_entity.type
_entity.pdbx_description
1 polymer ?
#
loop_
_entity_poly.entity_id
_entity_poly.type
_entity_poly.pdbx_seq_one_letter_code
_entity_poly.pdbx_strand_id
1 'polypeptide(L)'
;MKFKFPLQKVLEHRKIKENLAQKDFQGAMLLLNKENELLEQMNEQVTGAHAQAGALAHQGGAQGPALSQIHEFLKGQQIRIQRQKQKVQEIEKLVEAKREILRQAAQEYKIMEKMRENKFEEYRLGRLAQDQKDMDEQSILRFKAVKES
;
A
#
# COMPACT_ATOMS: atom_id res chain seq x y z
N MET A 1 30.35 6.89 24.16
CA MET A 1 29.98 5.72 23.32
C MET A 1 28.74 6.05 22.49
N LYS A 2 28.61 5.52 21.27
CA LYS A 2 27.40 5.68 20.41
C LYS A 2 26.39 4.57 20.72
N PHE A 3 25.09 4.89 20.71
CA PHE A 3 24.01 3.91 20.87
C PHE A 3 24.06 2.87 19.74
N LYS A 4 23.94 1.58 20.09
CA LYS A 4 23.81 0.48 19.13
C LYS A 4 22.54 -0.29 19.46
N PHE A 5 21.59 -0.30 18.52
CA PHE A 5 20.38 -1.09 18.68
C PHE A 5 20.66 -2.56 18.33
N PRO A 6 20.45 -3.53 19.25
CA PRO A 6 20.78 -4.93 19.00
C PRO A 6 20.02 -5.55 17.82
N LEU A 7 18.82 -5.04 17.53
CA LEU A 7 17.93 -5.55 16.49
C LEU A 7 17.91 -4.68 15.22
N GLN A 8 18.96 -3.90 14.98
CA GLN A 8 19.06 -3.01 13.82
C GLN A 8 18.87 -3.75 12.48
N LYS A 9 19.51 -4.92 12.31
CA LYS A 9 19.34 -5.76 11.12
C LYS A 9 17.89 -6.24 10.92
N VAL A 10 17.20 -6.53 12.02
CA VAL A 10 15.79 -6.98 11.99
C VAL A 10 14.88 -5.82 11.56
N LEU A 11 15.14 -4.62 12.07
CA LEU A 11 14.40 -3.41 11.68
C LEU A 11 14.57 -3.10 10.19
N GLU A 12 15.80 -3.17 9.68
CA GLU A 12 16.10 -3.00 8.24
C GLU A 12 15.39 -4.05 7.37
N HIS A 13 15.44 -5.31 7.78
CA HIS A 13 14.73 -6.39 7.07
C HIS A 13 13.20 -6.17 7.06
N ARG A 14 12.60 -5.70 8.15
CA ARG A 14 11.16 -5.36 8.19
C ARG A 14 10.82 -4.18 7.30
N LYS A 15 11.69 -3.17 7.22
CA LYS A 15 11.54 -2.05 6.28
C LYS A 15 11.57 -2.52 4.82
N ILE A 16 12.47 -3.46 4.49
CA ILE A 16 12.54 -4.06 3.15
C ILE A 16 11.24 -4.83 2.85
N LYS A 17 10.70 -5.59 3.81
CA LYS A 17 9.43 -6.29 3.66
C LYS A 17 8.25 -5.34 3.43
N GLU A 18 8.18 -4.24 4.17
CA GLU A 18 7.16 -3.20 3.97
C GLU A 18 7.27 -2.60 2.56
N ASN A 19 8.47 -2.22 2.13
CA ASN A 19 8.70 -1.67 0.78
C ASN A 19 8.30 -2.67 -0.32
N LEU A 20 8.59 -3.97 -0.14
CA LEU A 20 8.19 -5.01 -1.08
C LEU A 20 6.67 -5.15 -1.13
N ALA A 21 6.00 -5.21 0.03
CA ALA A 21 4.55 -5.27 0.12
C ALA A 21 3.88 -4.03 -0.51
N GLN A 22 4.50 -2.86 -0.37
CA GLN A 22 4.04 -1.62 -0.97
C GLN A 22 4.11 -1.68 -2.50
N LYS A 23 5.23 -2.17 -3.05
CA LYS A 23 5.39 -2.37 -4.49
C LYS A 23 4.39 -3.38 -5.05
N ASP A 24 4.18 -4.48 -4.34
CA ASP A 24 3.19 -5.50 -4.71
C ASP A 24 1.76 -4.94 -4.74
N PHE A 25 1.39 -4.15 -3.72
CA PHE A 25 0.09 -3.48 -3.66
C PHE A 25 -0.09 -2.48 -4.80
N GLN A 26 0.92 -1.66 -5.10
CA GLN A 26 0.89 -0.74 -6.23
C GLN A 26 0.74 -1.49 -7.56
N GLY A 27 1.45 -2.61 -7.74
CA GLY A 27 1.30 -3.45 -8.92
C GLY A 27 -0.13 -3.98 -9.09
N ALA A 28 -0.75 -4.45 -8.00
CA ALA A 28 -2.14 -4.90 -8.01
C ALA A 28 -3.13 -3.78 -8.33
N MET A 29 -2.93 -2.58 -7.78
CA MET A 29 -3.74 -1.39 -8.07
C MET A 29 -3.65 -0.97 -9.53
N LEU A 30 -2.45 -1.00 -10.12
CA LEU A 30 -2.27 -0.69 -11.55
C LEU A 30 -3.02 -1.69 -12.43
N LEU A 31 -2.99 -2.98 -12.09
CA LEU A 31 -3.76 -4.00 -12.78
C LEU A 31 -5.26 -3.74 -12.65
N LEU A 32 -5.75 -3.42 -11.44
CA LEU A 32 -7.15 -3.10 -11.22
C LEU A 32 -7.62 -1.91 -12.07
N ASN A 33 -6.84 -0.83 -12.08
CA ASN A 33 -7.14 0.36 -12.87
C ASN A 33 -7.23 0.04 -14.36
N LYS A 34 -6.25 -0.70 -14.89
CA LYS A 34 -6.25 -1.12 -16.30
C LYS A 34 -7.49 -1.93 -16.68
N GLU A 35 -7.93 -2.82 -15.80
CA GLU A 35 -9.08 -3.68 -16.06
C GLU A 35 -10.42 -2.95 -15.89
N ASN A 36 -10.45 -1.92 -15.04
CA ASN A 36 -11.55 -0.97 -14.93
C ASN A 36 -11.65 -0.06 -16.15
N GLU A 37 -10.54 0.49 -16.64
CA GLU A 37 -10.50 1.26 -17.89
C GLU A 37 -11.01 0.43 -19.08
N LEU A 38 -10.60 -0.85 -19.16
CA LEU A 38 -11.10 -1.76 -20.19
C LEU A 38 -12.61 -1.98 -20.07
N LEU A 39 -13.12 -2.14 -18.84
CA LEU A 39 -14.55 -2.30 -18.60
C LEU A 39 -15.33 -1.03 -18.99
N GLU A 40 -14.79 0.15 -18.69
CA GLU A 40 -15.37 1.43 -19.07
C GLU A 40 -15.44 1.59 -20.59
N GLN A 41 -14.35 1.33 -21.30
CA GLN A 41 -14.31 1.32 -22.76
C GLN A 41 -15.35 0.37 -23.37
N MET A 42 -15.55 -0.81 -22.78
CA MET A 42 -16.59 -1.75 -23.25
C MET A 42 -18.01 -1.19 -23.04
N ASN A 43 -18.26 -0.52 -21.92
CA ASN A 43 -19.56 0.12 -21.65
C ASN A 43 -19.81 1.32 -22.59
N GLU A 44 -18.78 2.11 -22.90
CA GLU A 44 -18.85 3.18 -23.88
C GLU A 44 -19.19 2.64 -25.28
N GLN A 45 -18.55 1.55 -25.70
CA GLN A 45 -18.87 0.89 -26.98
C GLN A 45 -20.33 0.41 -27.05
N VAL A 46 -20.85 -0.15 -25.96
CA VAL A 46 -22.26 -0.57 -25.88
C VAL A 46 -23.19 0.63 -25.97
N THR A 47 -22.87 1.71 -25.27
CA THR A 47 -23.65 2.96 -25.29
C THR A 47 -23.66 3.57 -26.69
N GLY A 48 -22.51 3.61 -27.36
CA GLY A 48 -22.39 4.05 -28.76
C GLY A 48 -23.19 3.19 -29.73
N ALA A 49 -23.14 1.86 -29.56
CA ALA A 49 -23.93 0.93 -30.37
C ALA A 49 -25.45 1.09 -30.17
N HIS A 50 -25.90 1.37 -28.94
CA HIS A 50 -27.30 1.71 -28.67
C HIS A 50 -27.73 3.01 -29.35
N ALA A 51 -26.89 4.05 -29.30
CA ALA A 51 -27.17 5.31 -29.99
C ALA A 51 -27.26 5.12 -31.52
N GLN A 52 -26.35 4.31 -32.09
CA GLN A 52 -26.39 3.96 -33.52
C GLN A 52 -27.64 3.17 -33.91
N ALA A 53 -28.04 2.19 -33.10
CA ALA A 53 -29.29 1.45 -33.31
C ALA A 53 -30.51 2.38 -33.27
N GLY A 54 -30.55 3.32 -32.31
CA GLY A 54 -31.62 4.33 -32.22
C GLY A 54 -31.68 5.23 -33.46
N ALA A 55 -30.53 5.72 -33.92
CA ALA A 55 -30.45 6.55 -35.13
C ALA A 55 -30.94 5.80 -36.39
N LEU A 56 -30.53 4.54 -36.57
CA LEU A 56 -30.98 3.69 -37.69
C LEU A 56 -32.47 3.38 -37.63
N ALA A 57 -33.01 3.18 -36.42
CA ALA A 57 -34.45 2.96 -36.22
C ALA A 57 -35.27 4.21 -36.58
N HIS A 58 -34.77 5.42 -36.28
CA HIS A 58 -35.42 6.68 -36.63
C HIS A 58 -35.32 7.04 -38.12
N GLN A 59 -34.27 6.60 -38.83
CA GLN A 59 -34.10 6.86 -40.27
C GLN A 59 -35.16 6.16 -41.15
N GLY A 60 -35.75 5.06 -40.68
CA GLY A 60 -36.73 4.28 -41.44
C GLY A 60 -36.13 3.53 -42.65
N GLY A 61 -36.93 2.69 -43.30
CA GLY A 61 -36.54 1.90 -44.47
C GLY A 61 -36.05 0.47 -44.17
N ALA A 62 -35.40 -0.18 -45.14
CA ALA A 62 -34.94 -1.57 -45.07
C ALA A 62 -33.64 -1.74 -44.24
N GLN A 63 -33.63 -1.26 -43.00
CA GLN A 63 -32.47 -1.33 -42.09
C GLN A 63 -32.40 -2.61 -41.24
N GLY A 64 -33.29 -3.58 -41.52
CA GLY A 64 -33.41 -4.83 -40.76
C GLY A 64 -32.10 -5.61 -40.57
N PRO A 65 -31.29 -5.83 -41.64
CA PRO A 65 -30.01 -6.53 -41.51
C PRO A 65 -28.99 -5.78 -40.63
N ALA A 66 -28.90 -4.45 -40.77
CA ALA A 66 -27.98 -3.62 -39.98
C ALA A 66 -28.37 -3.59 -38.49
N LEU A 67 -29.66 -3.49 -38.19
CA LEU A 67 -30.18 -3.56 -36.81
C LEU A 67 -29.93 -4.94 -36.18
N SER A 68 -30.10 -6.02 -36.94
CA SER A 68 -29.79 -7.38 -36.46
C SER A 68 -28.30 -7.54 -36.12
N GLN A 69 -27.41 -7.00 -36.94
CA GLN A 69 -25.96 -7.03 -36.69
C GLN A 69 -25.57 -6.27 -35.42
N ILE A 70 -26.17 -5.09 -35.19
CA ILE A 70 -25.93 -4.33 -33.95
C ILE A 70 -26.48 -5.10 -32.74
N HIS A 71 -27.65 -5.73 -32.87
CA HIS A 71 -28.22 -6.53 -31.78
C HIS A 71 -27.33 -7.73 -31.41
N GLU A 72 -26.80 -8.45 -32.39
CA GLU A 72 -25.84 -9.54 -32.15
C GLU A 72 -24.55 -9.05 -31.50
N PHE A 73 -24.01 -7.91 -31.97
CA PHE A 73 -22.86 -7.26 -31.35
C PHE A 73 -23.11 -6.92 -29.88
N LEU A 74 -24.25 -6.29 -29.57
CA LEU A 74 -24.64 -5.90 -28.21
C LEU A 74 -24.76 -7.13 -27.30
N LYS A 75 -25.40 -8.21 -27.77
CA LYS A 75 -25.50 -9.47 -27.03
C LYS A 75 -24.13 -10.08 -26.75
N GLY A 76 -23.24 -10.07 -27.74
CA GLY A 76 -21.86 -10.51 -27.59
C GLY A 76 -21.08 -9.67 -26.59
N GLN A 77 -21.22 -8.34 -26.64
CA GLN A 77 -20.54 -7.44 -25.71
C GLN A 77 -21.06 -7.56 -24.29
N GLN A 78 -22.34 -7.82 -24.09
CA GLN A 78 -22.88 -8.02 -22.75
C GLN A 78 -22.24 -9.22 -22.04
N ILE A 79 -22.01 -10.32 -22.76
CA ILE A 79 -21.30 -11.50 -22.22
C ILE A 79 -19.84 -11.15 -21.89
N ARG A 80 -19.16 -10.42 -22.76
CA ARG A 80 -17.76 -9.98 -22.53
C ARG A 80 -17.64 -9.05 -21.33
N ILE A 81 -18.57 -8.09 -21.19
CA ILE A 81 -18.65 -7.19 -20.04
C ILE A 81 -18.89 -7.98 -18.75
N GLN A 82 -19.77 -8.98 -18.74
CA GLN A 82 -19.97 -9.83 -17.57
C GLN A 82 -18.69 -10.57 -17.16
N ARG A 83 -17.96 -11.14 -18.12
CA ARG A 83 -16.67 -11.78 -17.85
C ARG A 83 -15.62 -10.77 -17.35
N GLN A 84 -15.60 -9.58 -17.92
CA GLN A 84 -14.70 -8.51 -17.49
C GLN A 84 -15.02 -8.06 -16.06
N LYS A 85 -16.29 -7.93 -15.69
CA LYS A 85 -16.71 -7.64 -14.31
C LYS A 85 -16.26 -8.72 -13.33
N GLN A 86 -16.36 -10.00 -13.69
CA GLN A 86 -15.85 -11.09 -12.85
C GLN A 86 -14.34 -10.97 -12.66
N LYS A 87 -13.59 -10.68 -13.73
CA LYS A 87 -12.14 -10.46 -13.67
C LYS A 87 -11.76 -9.27 -12.79
N VAL A 88 -12.49 -8.15 -12.89
CA VAL A 88 -12.31 -7.00 -12.00
C VAL A 88 -12.52 -7.42 -10.54
N GLN A 89 -13.60 -8.14 -10.23
CA GLN A 89 -13.87 -8.63 -8.87
C GLN A 89 -12.77 -9.55 -8.33
N GLU A 90 -12.20 -10.42 -9.17
CA GLU A 90 -11.07 -11.27 -8.78
C GLU A 90 -9.82 -10.43 -8.44
N ILE A 91 -9.57 -9.38 -9.23
CA ILE A 91 -8.43 -8.49 -9.00
C ILE A 91 -8.67 -7.60 -7.78
N GLU A 92 -9.89 -7.14 -7.53
CA GLU A 92 -10.26 -6.43 -6.29
C GLU A 92 -9.94 -7.27 -5.04
N LYS A 93 -10.29 -8.56 -5.06
CA LYS A 93 -9.92 -9.49 -3.97
C LYS A 93 -8.41 -9.59 -3.79
N LEU A 94 -7.66 -9.62 -4.90
CA LEU A 94 -6.20 -9.65 -4.87
C LEU A 94 -5.62 -8.34 -4.30
N VAL A 95 -6.15 -7.19 -4.71
CA VAL A 95 -5.76 -5.88 -4.18
C VAL A 95 -5.99 -5.82 -2.67
N GLU A 96 -7.15 -6.26 -2.20
CA GLU A 96 -7.46 -6.26 -0.76
C GLU A 96 -6.54 -7.22 0.02
N ALA A 97 -6.24 -8.41 -0.53
CA ALA A 97 -5.26 -9.31 0.08
C ALA A 97 -3.86 -8.67 0.17
N LYS A 98 -3.42 -7.98 -0.87
CA LYS A 98 -2.12 -7.26 -0.88
C LYS A 98 -2.12 -6.07 0.07
N ARG A 99 -3.25 -5.37 0.20
CA ARG A 99 -3.45 -4.28 1.16
C ARG A 99 -3.29 -4.76 2.60
N GLU A 100 -3.88 -5.91 2.94
CA GLU A 100 -3.76 -6.48 4.27
C GLU A 100 -2.32 -6.92 4.58
N ILE A 101 -1.61 -7.50 3.61
CA ILE A 101 -0.18 -7.83 3.76
C ILE A 101 0.65 -6.57 4.02
N LEU A 102 0.42 -5.49 3.27
CA LEU A 102 1.09 -4.21 3.49
C LEU A 102 0.79 -3.66 4.88
N ARG A 103 -0.48 -3.71 5.32
CA ARG A 103 -0.90 -3.25 6.65
C ARG A 103 -0.14 -3.99 7.76
N GLN A 104 -0.04 -5.32 7.65
CA GLN A 104 0.70 -6.14 8.61
C GLN A 104 2.20 -5.81 8.61
N ALA A 105 2.82 -5.72 7.43
CA ALA A 105 4.24 -5.37 7.31
C ALA A 105 4.56 -3.98 7.91
N ALA A 106 3.71 -2.99 7.64
CA ALA A 106 3.85 -1.64 8.19
C ALA A 106 3.68 -1.63 9.72
N GLN A 107 2.73 -2.42 10.24
CA GLN A 107 2.54 -2.56 11.69
C GLN A 107 3.77 -3.22 12.35
N GLU A 108 4.32 -4.28 11.76
CA GLU A 108 5.52 -4.95 12.26
C GLU A 108 6.76 -4.03 12.26
N TYR A 109 6.91 -3.20 11.23
CA TYR A 109 7.98 -2.20 11.16
C TYR A 109 7.82 -1.15 12.26
N LYS A 110 6.61 -0.58 12.39
CA LYS A 110 6.30 0.45 13.40
C LYS A 110 6.50 -0.04 14.84
N ILE A 111 6.19 -1.31 15.12
CA ILE A 111 6.46 -1.92 16.44
C ILE A 111 7.97 -1.95 16.73
N MET A 112 8.80 -2.33 15.75
CA MET A 112 10.26 -2.35 15.93
C MET A 112 10.85 -0.96 16.05
N GLU A 113 10.31 0.00 15.31
CA GLU A 113 10.74 1.39 15.40
C GLU A 113 10.51 1.96 16.80
N LYS A 114 9.30 1.77 17.34
CA LYS A 114 8.99 2.15 18.74
C LYS A 114 9.89 1.44 19.75
N MET A 115 10.19 0.16 19.54
CA MET A 115 11.12 -0.56 20.42
C MET A 115 12.53 0.06 20.39
N ARG A 116 13.01 0.45 19.21
CA ARG A 116 14.31 1.14 19.06
C ARG A 116 14.31 2.48 19.79
N GLU A 117 13.23 3.26 19.65
CA GLU A 117 13.07 4.56 20.33
C GLU A 117 13.08 4.39 21.85
N ASN A 118 12.32 3.44 22.39
CA ASN A 118 12.30 3.16 23.83
C ASN A 118 13.69 2.77 24.35
N LYS A 119 14.41 1.90 23.61
CA LYS A 119 15.79 1.50 23.97
C LYS A 119 16.79 2.65 23.87
N PHE A 120 16.56 3.59 22.94
CA PHE A 120 17.38 4.78 22.83
C PHE A 120 17.18 5.71 24.04
N GLU A 121 15.93 5.92 24.47
CA GLU A 121 15.65 6.71 25.67
C GLU A 121 16.20 6.06 26.94
N GLU A 122 16.06 4.73 27.10
CA GLU A 122 16.70 4.00 28.20
C GLU A 122 18.23 4.20 28.22
N TYR A 123 18.89 4.09 27.06
CA TYR A 123 20.33 4.32 26.95
C TYR A 123 20.71 5.76 27.32
N ARG A 124 19.94 6.74 26.87
CA ARG A 124 20.15 8.15 27.16
C ARG A 124 20.01 8.44 28.66
N LEU A 125 18.95 7.93 29.30
CA LEU A 125 18.72 8.09 30.74
C LEU A 125 19.82 7.41 31.56
N GLY A 126 20.23 6.20 31.18
CA GLY A 126 21.33 5.49 31.83
C GLY A 126 22.67 6.23 31.71
N ARG A 127 22.95 6.83 30.55
CA ARG A 127 24.14 7.68 30.36
C ARG A 127 24.12 8.92 31.24
N LEU A 128 22.98 9.62 31.31
CA LEU A 128 22.84 10.80 32.16
C LEU A 128 23.03 10.46 33.65
N ALA A 129 22.46 9.34 34.11
CA ALA A 129 22.64 8.86 35.47
C ALA A 129 24.10 8.48 35.79
N GLN A 130 24.81 7.86 34.84
CA GLN A 130 26.23 7.54 35.01
C GLN A 130 27.09 8.80 35.04
N ASP A 131 26.87 9.72 34.11
CA ASP A 131 27.62 10.98 34.03
C ASP A 131 27.40 11.81 35.32
N GLN A 132 26.21 11.77 35.92
CA GLN A 132 25.93 12.40 37.21
C GLN A 132 26.66 11.73 38.39
N LYS A 133 26.69 10.39 38.43
CA LYS A 133 27.49 9.66 39.44
C LYS A 133 28.97 9.98 39.33
N ASP A 134 29.52 9.98 38.12
CA ASP A 134 30.93 10.29 37.88
C ASP A 134 31.26 11.72 38.35
N MET A 135 30.34 12.68 38.18
CA MET A 135 30.46 14.05 38.68
C MET A 135 30.41 14.15 40.20
N ASP A 136 29.51 13.41 40.85
CA ASP A 136 29.41 13.36 42.32
C ASP A 136 30.68 12.75 42.93
N GLU A 137 31.19 11.66 42.35
CA GLU A 137 32.43 11.01 42.79
C GLU A 137 33.64 11.94 42.65
N GLN A 138 33.77 12.66 41.54
CA GLN A 138 34.83 13.67 41.37
C GLN A 138 34.73 14.80 42.38
N SER A 139 33.51 15.23 42.71
CA SER A 139 33.26 16.27 43.69
C SER A 139 33.67 15.82 45.10
N ILE A 140 33.34 14.57 45.48
CA ILE A 140 33.75 13.97 46.76
C ILE A 140 35.28 13.84 46.85
N LEU A 141 35.93 13.36 45.78
CA LEU A 141 37.39 13.23 45.73
C LEU A 141 38.09 14.59 45.88
N ARG A 142 37.60 15.63 45.19
CA ARG A 142 38.11 16.99 45.36
C ARG A 142 37.91 17.52 46.78
N PHE A 143 36.74 17.27 47.38
CA PHE A 143 36.45 17.72 48.73
C PHE A 143 37.33 17.02 49.78
N LYS A 144 37.63 15.72 49.60
CA LYS A 144 38.58 15.00 50.45
C LYS A 144 40.01 15.52 50.29
N ALA A 145 40.46 15.77 49.07
CA ALA A 145 41.80 16.29 48.81
C ALA A 145 42.04 17.69 49.44
N VAL A 146 41.02 18.55 49.46
CA VAL A 146 41.10 19.89 50.12
C VAL A 146 41.13 19.79 51.65
N LYS A 147 40.58 18.72 52.24
CA LYS A 147 40.54 18.52 53.70
C LYS A 147 41.83 17.94 54.27
N GLU A 148 42.65 17.32 53.43
CA GLU A 148 43.95 16.73 53.78
C GLU A 148 45.14 17.65 53.45
N SER A 149 44.89 18.85 52.90
CA SER A 149 45.87 19.93 52.70
C SER A 149 45.80 20.95 53.83
#